data_AF-A0A920W1Y4-F1
#
_entry.id   AF-A0A920W1Y4-F1
#
_cell.length_a   1.000
_cell.length_b   1.000
_cell.length_c   1.000
_cell.angle_alpha   90.00
_cell.angle_beta   90.00
_cell.angle_gamma   90.00
#
_symmetry.space_group_name_H-M   'P 1'
#
loop_
_entity.id
_entity.type
_entity.pdbx_description
1 polymer ?
#
loop_
_entity_poly.entity_id
_entity_poly.type
_entity_poly.pdbx_seq_one_letter_code
_entity_poly.pdbx_strand_id
1 'polypeptide(L)' 'MSGEKAKDNRSIGKFHLDGIPPAPRGMPQIEVTFDIDANGILNVGAKDKGTGKEQKITITDSTGF' A
#
# COMPACT_ATOMS: atom_id res chain seq x y z
N MET A 1 11.61 -13.44 -21.22
CA MET A 1 11.19 -12.45 -20.23
C MET A 1 11.87 -12.76 -18.91
N SER A 2 12.93 -12.01 -18.56
CA SER A 2 13.53 -12.03 -17.23
C SER A 2 12.63 -11.23 -16.29
N GLY A 3 11.79 -11.92 -15.51
CA GLY A 3 10.90 -11.26 -14.54
C GLY A 3 11.68 -10.82 -13.31
N GLU A 4 11.62 -9.52 -13.00
CA GLU A 4 12.11 -8.96 -11.73
C GLU A 4 11.34 -9.59 -10.57
N LYS A 5 12.06 -10.10 -9.57
CA LYS A 5 11.44 -10.74 -8.40
C LYS A 5 11.36 -9.70 -7.29
N ALA A 6 10.28 -9.74 -6.51
CA ALA A 6 10.08 -8.80 -5.39
C ALA A 6 11.27 -8.76 -4.39
N LYS A 7 12.04 -9.84 -4.28
CA LYS A 7 13.24 -9.95 -3.45
C LYS A 7 14.40 -9.06 -3.91
N ASP A 8 14.40 -8.64 -5.17
CA ASP A 8 15.48 -7.85 -5.78
C ASP A 8 15.19 -6.33 -5.63
N ASN A 9 14.02 -5.95 -5.11
CA ASN A 9 13.60 -4.56 -4.91
C ASN A 9 13.99 -4.02 -3.52
N ARG A 10 14.21 -2.70 -3.43
CA ARG A 10 14.31 -2.00 -2.14
C ARG A 10 12.94 -1.90 -1.48
N SER A 11 12.83 -2.36 -0.24
CA SER A 11 11.61 -2.15 0.57
C SER A 11 11.62 -0.72 1.15
N ILE A 12 10.61 0.07 0.77
CA ILE A 12 10.46 1.47 1.21
C ILE A 12 9.45 1.63 2.35
N GLY A 13 8.72 0.56 2.68
CA GLY A 13 7.73 0.57 3.75
C GLY A 13 6.86 -0.67 3.74
N LYS A 14 6.16 -0.88 4.86
CA LYS A 14 5.10 -1.89 4.99
C LYS A 14 3.84 -1.21 5.51
N PHE A 15 2.73 -1.63 4.96
CA PHE A 15 1.41 -1.10 5.27
C PHE A 15 0.50 -2.26 5.65
N HIS A 16 -0.24 -2.10 6.75
CA HIS A 16 -1.19 -3.09 7.24
C HIS A 16 -2.58 -2.46 7.25
N LEU A 17 -3.52 -3.08 6.51
CA LEU A 17 -4.94 -2.77 6.60
C LEU A 17 -5.60 -3.82 7.50
N ASP A 18 -5.79 -3.45 8.76
CA ASP A 18 -6.35 -4.35 9.77
C ASP A 18 -7.87 -4.16 9.95
N GLY A 19 -8.48 -5.13 10.64
CA GLY A 19 -9.90 -5.06 11.00
C GLY A 19 -10.87 -5.29 9.84
N ILE A 20 -10.41 -5.95 8.77
CA ILE A 20 -11.26 -6.46 7.69
C ILE A 20 -12.05 -7.66 8.24
N PRO A 21 -13.39 -7.67 8.13
CA PRO A 21 -14.20 -8.78 8.61
C PRO A 21 -13.93 -10.05 7.78
N PRO A 22 -14.10 -11.25 8.37
CA PRO A 22 -14.00 -12.50 7.62
C PRO A 22 -14.96 -12.51 6.43
N ALA A 23 -14.45 -12.79 5.24
CA ALA A 23 -15.25 -12.95 4.03
C ALA A 23 -14.69 -14.10 3.18
N PRO A 24 -15.51 -14.71 2.30
CA PRO A 24 -15.04 -15.70 1.34
C PRO A 24 -13.83 -15.17 0.55
N ARG A 25 -12.87 -16.06 0.25
CA ARG A 25 -11.69 -15.70 -0.54
C ARG A 25 -12.11 -15.13 -1.89
N GLY A 26 -11.49 -14.03 -2.31
CA GLY A 26 -11.81 -13.33 -3.56
C GLY A 26 -12.96 -12.33 -3.44
N MET A 27 -13.63 -12.23 -2.29
CA MET A 27 -14.73 -11.29 -2.07
C MET A 27 -14.31 -9.93 -1.48
N PRO A 28 -13.33 -9.83 -0.54
CA PRO A 28 -12.83 -8.53 -0.09
C PRO A 28 -12.35 -7.69 -1.26
N GLN A 29 -12.86 -6.47 -1.36
CA GLN A 29 -12.44 -5.50 -2.37
C GLN A 29 -11.63 -4.41 -1.68
N ILE A 30 -10.31 -4.52 -1.76
CA ILE A 30 -9.40 -3.51 -1.23
C ILE A 30 -8.97 -2.62 -2.39
N GLU A 31 -9.32 -1.35 -2.32
CA GLU A 31 -8.80 -0.32 -3.20
C GLU A 31 -7.51 0.23 -2.61
N VAL A 32 -6.44 0.25 -3.39
CA VAL A 32 -5.13 0.78 -2.97
C VAL A 32 -4.78 1.93 -3.89
N THR A 33 -4.45 3.08 -3.29
CA THR A 33 -4.09 4.30 -3.99
C THR A 33 -2.66 4.68 -3.63
N PHE A 34 -1.87 4.96 -4.65
CA PHE A 34 -0.51 5.45 -4.52
C PHE A 34 -0.46 6.85 -5.12
N ASP A 35 0.02 7.80 -4.34
CA ASP A 35 0.12 9.21 -4.73
C ASP A 35 1.52 9.71 -4.42
N ILE A 36 2.20 10.27 -5.41
CA ILE A 36 3.53 10.87 -5.25
C ILE A 36 3.37 12.36 -5.46
N ASP A 37 3.72 13.13 -4.44
CA ASP A 37 3.64 14.59 -4.53
C ASP A 37 4.85 15.20 -5.25
N ALA A 38 4.81 16.52 -5.47
CA ALA A 38 5.89 17.25 -6.14
C ALA A 38 7.23 17.22 -5.38
N ASN A 39 7.23 16.88 -4.09
CA ASN A 39 8.44 16.74 -3.27
C ASN A 39 9.00 15.31 -3.31
N GLY A 40 8.36 14.40 -4.05
CA GLY A 40 8.74 13.00 -4.12
C GLY A 40 8.30 12.19 -2.90
N ILE A 41 7.37 12.71 -2.08
CA ILE A 41 6.84 11.99 -0.93
C ILE A 41 5.75 11.04 -1.42
N LEU A 42 5.89 9.76 -1.08
CA LEU A 42 4.90 8.74 -1.42
C LEU A 42 3.83 8.64 -0.34
N ASN A 43 2.59 8.82 -0.72
CA ASN A 43 1.40 8.57 0.08
C ASN A 43 0.76 7.26 -0.40
N VAL A 44 0.53 6.33 0.54
CA VAL A 44 -0.14 5.06 0.26
C VAL A 44 -1.41 4.99 1.09
N GLY A 45 -2.55 4.86 0.45
CA GLY A 45 -3.84 4.65 1.09
C GLY A 45 -4.43 3.31 0.69
N ALA A 46 -5.18 2.68 1.59
CA ALA A 46 -6.05 1.58 1.23
C ALA A 46 -7.43 1.70 1.88
N LYS A 47 -8.44 1.27 1.13
CA LYS A 47 -9.84 1.27 1.53
C LYS A 47 -10.46 -0.09 1.30
N ASP A 48 -11.06 -0.65 2.34
CA ASP A 48 -11.99 -1.77 2.19
C ASP A 48 -13.35 -1.23 1.70
N LYS A 49 -13.76 -1.60 0.49
CA LYS A 49 -15.02 -1.11 -0.10
C LYS A 49 -16.26 -1.71 0.58
N GLY A 50 -16.13 -2.83 1.29
CA GLY A 50 -17.25 -3.46 2.00
C GLY A 50 -17.58 -2.75 3.31
N THR A 51 -16.56 -2.32 4.05
CA THR A 51 -16.75 -1.66 5.36
C THR A 51 -16.54 -0.15 5.33
N GLY A 52 -15.91 0.38 4.28
CA GLY A 52 -15.48 1.77 4.20
C GLY A 52 -14.28 2.10 5.09
N LYS A 53 -13.67 1.11 5.76
CA LYS A 53 -12.48 1.32 6.58
C LYS A 53 -11.30 1.72 5.70
N GLU A 54 -10.59 2.74 6.14
CA GLU A 54 -9.44 3.32 5.45
C GLU A 54 -8.23 3.35 6.37
N GLN A 55 -7.05 3.12 5.79
CA GLN A 55 -5.75 3.34 6.44
C GLN A 55 -4.82 4.01 5.44
N LYS A 56 -4.02 4.97 5.90
CA LYS A 56 -3.06 5.70 5.09
C LYS A 56 -1.71 5.76 5.79
N ILE A 57 -0.64 5.59 5.03
CA ILE A 57 0.72 5.88 5.47
C ILE A 57 1.37 6.88 4.52
N THR A 58 2.28 7.68 5.05
CA THR A 58 3.16 8.53 4.28
C THR A 58 4.56 7.96 4.41
N ILE A 59 5.15 7.60 3.28
CA ILE A 59 6.52 7.12 3.17
C ILE A 59 7.37 8.31 2.77
N THR A 60 7.93 8.96 3.79
CA THR A 60 9.07 9.86 3.65
C THR A 60 10.32 9.01 3.86
N ASP A 61 10.66 8.13 2.90
CA ASP A 61 11.99 7.54 2.95
C ASP A 61 12.95 8.72 2.72
N SER A 62 13.56 9.18 3.81
CA SER A 62 14.73 10.03 3.77
C SER A 62 15.82 9.11 3.25
N THR A 63 15.83 8.90 1.93
CA THR A 63 17.06 8.54 1.24
C THR A 63 17.99 9.71 1.49
N GLY A 64 18.73 9.61 2.60
CA GLY A 64 19.85 10.48 2.90
C GLY A 64 20.76 10.46 1.69
N PHE A 65 20.70 11.54 0.93
CA PHE A 65 21.86 12.03 0.24
C PHE A 65 22.74 12.73 1.28
#